data_AF-A0A3D1S7Y4-F1
#
_entry.id   AF-A0A3D1S7Y4-F1
#
_cell.length_a   1.000
_cell.length_b   1.000
_cell.length_c   1.000
_cell.angle_alpha   90.00
_cell.angle_beta   90.00
_cell.angle_gamma   90.00
#
_symmetry.space_group_name_H-M   'P 1'
#
loop_
_entity.id
_entity.type
_entity.pdbx_description
1 polymer ?
#
loop_
_entity_poly.entity_id
_entity_poly.type
_entity_poly.pdbx_seq_one_letter_code
_entity_poly.pdbx_strand_id
1 'polypeptide(L)'
;MSENFLKKYRMNKQEFKQKTQEILDQLDAKIEEMKQGISNITEDAKEEYAEQIEKLKSLKDELSEKLGKFDDIAENKWDVVKESASNFFSKVGEAWKEDFERVKQAFKKETDTASGMAQDTETGAKED
;
A
#
# COMPACT_ATOMS: atom_id res chain seq x y z
N MET A 1 40.53 5.32 -12.96
CA MET A 1 39.44 4.49 -12.37
C MET A 1 38.15 5.26 -12.55
N SER A 2 37.16 4.64 -13.19
CA SER A 2 36.03 5.31 -13.81
C SER A 2 35.10 6.04 -12.83
N GLU A 3 34.96 7.36 -13.02
CA GLU A 3 33.97 8.22 -12.34
C GLU A 3 32.51 7.78 -12.55
N ASN A 4 32.25 6.90 -13.52
CA ASN A 4 30.92 6.35 -13.78
C ASN A 4 30.45 5.29 -12.77
N PHE A 5 31.31 4.74 -11.91
CA PHE A 5 30.90 3.70 -10.97
C PHE A 5 30.18 4.25 -9.72
N LEU A 6 30.42 5.53 -9.39
CA LEU A 6 29.77 6.20 -8.24
C LEU A 6 28.42 6.85 -8.59
N LYS A 7 28.08 6.94 -9.88
CA LYS A 7 26.87 7.64 -10.35
C LYS A 7 25.59 6.79 -10.25
N LYS A 8 25.70 5.48 -10.03
CA LYS A 8 24.57 4.54 -10.13
C LYS A 8 23.71 4.42 -8.84
N TYR A 9 24.17 4.96 -7.70
CA TYR A 9 23.51 4.77 -6.39
C TYR A 9 23.41 6.05 -5.54
N ARG A 10 23.52 7.24 -6.14
CA ARG A 10 23.27 8.49 -5.40
C ARG A 10 21.84 8.97 -5.63
N MET A 11 20.89 8.33 -4.95
CA MET A 11 19.58 8.95 -4.78
C MET A 11 19.79 10.27 -4.03
N ASN A 12 19.60 11.39 -4.73
CA ASN A 12 19.79 12.69 -4.12
C ASN A 12 18.54 13.10 -3.32
N LYS A 13 18.67 14.16 -2.52
CA LYS A 13 17.58 14.66 -1.68
C LYS A 13 16.32 15.01 -2.49
N GLN A 14 16.50 15.53 -3.70
CA GLN A 14 15.40 15.90 -4.58
C GLN A 14 14.63 14.67 -5.10
N GLU A 15 15.32 13.64 -5.55
CA GLU A 15 14.73 12.35 -5.96
C GLU A 15 14.03 11.68 -4.78
N PHE A 16 14.60 11.78 -3.58
CA PHE A 16 13.92 11.34 -2.35
C PHE A 16 12.61 12.08 -2.14
N LYS A 17 12.62 13.42 -2.21
CA LYS A 17 11.42 14.22 -2.05
C LYS A 17 10.35 13.88 -3.09
N GLN A 18 10.74 13.75 -4.35
CA GLN A 18 9.83 13.37 -5.43
C GLN A 18 9.24 11.98 -5.22
N LYS A 19 10.06 10.96 -4.93
CA LYS A 19 9.55 9.60 -4.65
C LYS A 19 8.68 9.55 -3.40
N THR A 20 9.02 10.31 -2.38
CA THR A 20 8.22 10.36 -1.15
C THR A 20 6.86 10.94 -1.44
N GLN A 21 6.82 12.05 -2.19
CA GLN A 21 5.58 12.67 -2.62
C GLN A 21 4.74 11.71 -3.48
N GLU A 22 5.36 11.05 -4.46
CA GLU A 22 4.69 10.06 -5.31
C GLU A 22 4.07 8.90 -4.49
N ILE A 23 4.75 8.46 -3.43
CA ILE A 23 4.25 7.43 -2.53
C ILE A 23 3.11 7.97 -1.65
N LEU A 24 3.17 9.23 -1.18
CA LEU A 24 2.06 9.87 -0.47
C LEU A 24 0.81 9.93 -1.34
N ASP A 25 0.95 10.37 -2.59
CA ASP A 25 -0.15 10.46 -3.56
C ASP A 25 -0.73 9.06 -3.85
N GLN A 26 0.13 8.04 -3.99
CA GLN A 26 -0.31 6.65 -4.14
C GLN A 26 -1.04 6.12 -2.90
N LEU A 27 -0.58 6.46 -1.70
CA LEU A 27 -1.25 6.09 -0.44
C LEU A 27 -2.63 6.72 -0.36
N ASP A 28 -2.76 8.01 -0.68
CA ASP A 28 -4.05 8.69 -0.73
C ASP A 28 -5.01 8.05 -1.73
N ALA A 29 -4.56 7.83 -2.97
CA ALA A 29 -5.37 7.20 -4.01
C ALA A 29 -5.84 5.80 -3.58
N LYS A 30 -4.96 5.02 -2.95
CA LYS A 30 -5.31 3.67 -2.49
C LYS A 30 -6.30 3.70 -1.33
N ILE A 31 -6.10 4.60 -0.36
CA ILE A 31 -7.04 4.82 0.74
C ILE A 31 -8.42 5.19 0.21
N GLU A 32 -8.51 6.07 -0.79
CA GLU A 32 -9.78 6.43 -1.43
C GLU A 32 -10.42 5.22 -2.14
N GLU A 33 -9.65 4.45 -2.91
CA GLU A 33 -10.15 3.25 -3.59
C GLU A 33 -10.75 2.25 -2.59
N MET A 34 -10.07 1.99 -1.47
CA MET A 34 -10.58 1.10 -0.43
C MET A 34 -11.83 1.63 0.27
N LYS A 35 -11.90 2.95 0.55
CA LYS A 35 -13.09 3.58 1.12
C LYS A 35 -14.30 3.47 0.18
N GLN A 36 -14.08 3.57 -1.13
CA GLN A 36 -15.15 3.37 -2.12
C GLN A 36 -15.56 1.89 -2.18
N GLY A 37 -14.60 0.97 -2.13
CA GLY A 37 -14.84 -0.48 -2.08
C GLY A 37 -15.63 -0.94 -0.85
N ILE A 38 -15.45 -0.29 0.30
CA ILE A 38 -16.18 -0.60 1.56
C ILE A 38 -17.71 -0.62 1.38
N SER A 39 -18.26 0.20 0.46
CA SER A 39 -19.70 0.24 0.24
C SER A 39 -20.24 -1.02 -0.45
N ASN A 40 -19.38 -1.80 -1.11
CA ASN A 40 -19.73 -2.97 -1.92
C ASN A 40 -19.33 -4.32 -1.29
N ILE A 41 -18.73 -4.33 -0.09
CA ILE A 41 -18.26 -5.55 0.59
C ILE A 41 -19.11 -5.91 1.82
N THR A 42 -18.99 -7.16 2.28
CA THR A 42 -19.68 -7.68 3.47
C THR A 42 -19.23 -7.00 4.78
N GLU A 43 -20.08 -6.98 5.82
CA GLU A 43 -19.76 -6.33 7.10
C GLU A 43 -18.49 -6.89 7.78
N ASP A 44 -18.24 -8.18 7.66
CA ASP A 44 -17.02 -8.85 8.17
C ASP A 44 -15.76 -8.29 7.48
N ALA A 45 -15.82 -8.13 6.15
CA ALA A 45 -14.74 -7.53 5.38
C ALA A 45 -14.59 -6.02 5.63
N LYS A 46 -15.66 -5.30 6.02
CA LYS A 46 -15.57 -3.85 6.32
C LYS A 46 -14.65 -3.56 7.50
N GLU A 47 -14.64 -4.41 8.52
CA GLU A 47 -13.77 -4.22 9.70
C GLU A 47 -12.30 -4.40 9.30
N GLU A 48 -11.96 -5.48 8.58
CA GLU A 48 -10.60 -5.69 8.05
C GLU A 48 -10.15 -4.56 7.11
N TYR A 49 -11.07 -3.98 6.32
CA TYR A 49 -10.77 -2.83 5.47
C TYR A 49 -10.54 -1.55 6.27
N ALA A 50 -11.34 -1.31 7.30
CA ALA A 50 -11.16 -0.15 8.17
C ALA A 50 -9.79 -0.19 8.86
N GLU A 51 -9.37 -1.36 9.37
CA GLU A 51 -8.04 -1.54 9.96
C GLU A 51 -6.91 -1.30 8.96
N GLN A 52 -7.04 -1.78 7.72
CA GLN A 52 -6.05 -1.56 6.67
C GLN A 52 -5.97 -0.08 6.27
N ILE A 53 -7.11 0.61 6.18
CA ILE A 53 -7.13 2.06 5.92
C ILE A 53 -6.42 2.82 7.05
N GLU A 54 -6.65 2.45 8.31
CA GLU A 54 -5.97 3.08 9.46
C GLU A 54 -4.45 2.84 9.43
N LYS A 55 -4.00 1.62 9.11
CA LYS A 55 -2.57 1.34 8.92
C LYS A 55 -1.94 2.19 7.81
N LEU A 56 -2.62 2.33 6.68
CA LEU A 56 -2.12 3.10 5.55
C LEU A 56 -2.10 4.60 5.83
N LYS A 57 -3.08 5.14 6.58
CA LYS A 57 -3.02 6.51 7.09
C LYS A 57 -1.82 6.70 8.02
N SER A 58 -1.61 5.79 8.97
CA SER A 58 -0.47 5.86 9.88
C SER A 58 0.85 5.88 9.11
N LEU A 59 1.01 5.00 8.12
CA LEU A 59 2.18 4.98 7.24
C LEU A 59 2.34 6.30 6.48
N LYS A 60 1.25 6.86 5.94
CA LYS A 60 1.26 8.17 5.26
C LYS A 60 1.72 9.28 6.19
N ASP A 61 1.21 9.33 7.41
CA ASP A 61 1.58 10.35 8.41
C ASP A 61 3.06 10.21 8.82
N GLU A 62 3.53 8.99 9.07
CA GLU A 62 4.95 8.71 9.33
C GLU A 62 5.83 9.14 8.16
N LEU A 63 5.37 8.91 6.93
CA LEU A 63 6.11 9.26 5.71
C LEU A 63 6.21 10.77 5.53
N SER A 64 5.10 11.48 5.76
CA SER A 64 5.02 12.93 5.70
C SER A 64 5.90 13.59 6.77
N GLU A 65 5.87 13.08 8.00
CA GLU A 65 6.70 13.57 9.09
C GLU A 65 8.20 13.37 8.79
N LYS A 66 8.57 12.18 8.32
CA LYS A 66 9.96 11.91 7.92
C LYS A 66 10.40 12.76 6.75
N LEU A 67 9.53 13.00 5.77
CA LEU A 67 9.83 13.88 4.66
C LEU A 67 10.19 15.29 5.15
N GLY A 68 9.38 15.86 6.06
CA GLY A 68 9.67 17.15 6.68
C GLY A 68 11.03 17.16 7.39
N LYS A 69 11.31 16.11 8.19
CA LYS A 69 12.61 15.96 8.86
C LYS A 69 13.77 15.90 7.88
N PHE A 70 13.63 15.19 6.76
CA PHE A 70 14.66 15.08 5.73
C PHE A 70 14.79 16.35 4.88
N ASP A 71 13.73 17.12 4.70
CA ASP A 71 13.73 18.39 3.97
C ASP A 71 14.54 19.47 4.69
N ASP A 72 14.64 19.41 6.02
CA ASP A 72 15.51 20.26 6.82
C ASP A 72 17.00 19.85 6.79
N ILE A 73 17.32 18.63 6.34
CA ILE A 73 18.71 18.15 6.34
C ILE A 73 19.51 18.81 5.21
N ALA A 74 20.63 19.44 5.58
CA ALA A 74 21.57 20.01 4.62
C ALA A 74 22.10 18.94 3.65
N GLU A 75 22.30 19.29 2.38
CA GLU A 75 22.74 18.35 1.34
C GLU A 75 24.05 17.62 1.69
N ASN A 76 24.97 18.28 2.39
CA ASN A 76 26.22 17.66 2.86
C ASN A 76 25.99 16.51 3.86
N LYS A 77 24.91 16.58 4.66
CA LYS A 77 24.53 15.51 5.61
C LYS A 77 23.63 14.44 4.98
N TRP A 78 23.20 14.64 3.73
CA TRP A 78 22.32 13.72 3.01
C TRP A 78 22.92 12.32 2.91
N ASP A 79 24.24 12.21 2.66
CA ASP A 79 24.90 10.91 2.47
C ASP A 79 24.82 10.02 3.71
N VAL A 80 24.71 10.61 4.90
CA VAL A 80 24.56 9.90 6.18
C VAL A 80 23.13 9.40 6.39
N VAL A 81 22.14 10.16 5.90
CA VAL A 81 20.73 9.85 6.13
C VAL A 81 20.07 9.08 4.99
N LYS A 82 20.70 9.04 3.80
CA LYS A 82 20.17 8.34 2.62
C LYS A 82 19.91 6.85 2.90
N GLU A 83 20.73 6.21 3.74
CA GLU A 83 20.53 4.80 4.11
C GLU A 83 19.28 4.64 4.98
N SER A 84 19.06 5.54 5.91
CA SER A 84 17.85 5.57 6.75
C SER A 84 16.60 5.83 5.90
N ALA A 85 16.70 6.78 4.97
CA ALA A 85 15.67 7.10 3.98
C ALA A 85 15.34 5.89 3.08
N SER A 86 16.35 5.21 2.56
CA SER A 86 16.16 4.04 1.69
C SER A 86 15.53 2.88 2.45
N ASN A 87 15.98 2.62 3.68
CA ASN A 87 15.42 1.56 4.52
C ASN A 87 13.96 1.86 4.91
N PHE A 88 13.62 3.13 5.08
CA PHE A 88 12.24 3.54 5.31
C PHE A 88 11.33 3.28 4.10
N PHE A 89 11.78 3.61 2.89
CA PHE A 89 11.04 3.25 1.68
C PHE A 89 10.88 1.75 1.48
N SER A 90 11.89 0.95 1.81
CA SER A 90 11.78 -0.51 1.79
C SER A 90 10.65 -0.98 2.69
N LYS A 91 10.60 -0.49 3.95
CA LYS A 91 9.53 -0.83 4.89
C LYS A 91 8.14 -0.44 4.39
N VAL A 92 8.02 0.76 3.82
CA VAL A 92 6.74 1.22 3.27
C VAL A 92 6.32 0.34 2.10
N GLY A 93 7.25 0.02 1.19
CA GLY A 93 6.98 -0.88 0.07
C GLY A 93 6.61 -2.30 0.49
N GLU A 94 7.24 -2.82 1.55
CA GLU A 94 6.90 -4.13 2.13
C GLU A 94 5.50 -4.12 2.75
N ALA A 95 5.18 -3.13 3.60
CA ALA A 95 3.86 -2.99 4.19
C ALA A 95 2.77 -2.86 3.11
N TRP A 96 3.06 -2.08 2.05
CA TRP A 96 2.17 -1.93 0.92
C TRP A 96 1.93 -3.23 0.16
N LYS A 97 2.98 -4.02 -0.04
CA LYS A 97 2.88 -5.31 -0.72
C LYS A 97 2.03 -6.29 0.09
N GLU A 98 2.24 -6.35 1.40
CA GLU A 98 1.44 -7.20 2.28
C GLU A 98 -0.04 -6.78 2.34
N ASP A 99 -0.33 -5.49 2.54
CA ASP A 99 -1.71 -5.00 2.61
C ASP A 99 -2.42 -5.12 1.26
N PHE A 100 -1.75 -4.82 0.13
CA PHE A 100 -2.36 -4.93 -1.20
C PHE A 100 -2.66 -6.39 -1.57
N GLU A 101 -1.78 -7.34 -1.23
CA GLU A 101 -2.06 -8.77 -1.44
C GLU A 101 -3.23 -9.26 -0.59
N ARG A 102 -3.41 -8.74 0.62
CA ARG A 102 -4.58 -9.01 1.47
C ARG A 102 -5.88 -8.46 0.89
N VAL A 103 -5.93 -7.17 0.56
CA VAL A 103 -7.10 -6.52 -0.05
C VAL A 103 -7.51 -7.23 -1.34
N LYS A 104 -6.54 -7.57 -2.20
CA LYS A 104 -6.79 -8.25 -3.48
C LYS A 104 -7.30 -9.68 -3.27
N GLN A 105 -6.82 -10.38 -2.25
CA GLN A 105 -7.33 -11.71 -1.89
C GLN A 105 -8.76 -11.64 -1.32
N ALA A 106 -9.06 -10.67 -0.45
CA ALA A 106 -10.41 -10.45 0.07
C ALA A 106 -11.40 -10.17 -1.07
N PHE A 107 -11.04 -9.26 -2.01
CA PHE A 107 -11.85 -8.99 -3.21
C PHE A 107 -12.07 -10.25 -4.06
N LYS A 108 -11.00 -11.02 -4.35
CA LYS A 108 -11.12 -12.26 -5.12
C LYS A 108 -12.02 -13.28 -4.43
N LYS A 109 -11.89 -13.44 -3.11
CA LYS A 109 -12.69 -14.39 -2.34
C LYS A 109 -14.17 -14.00 -2.33
N GLU A 110 -14.50 -12.71 -2.23
CA GLU A 110 -15.89 -12.24 -2.30
C GLU A 110 -16.48 -12.42 -3.72
N THR A 111 -15.66 -12.22 -4.77
CA THR A 111 -16.13 -12.42 -6.16
C THR A 111 -16.36 -13.90 -6.49
N ASP A 112 -15.53 -14.81 -5.96
CA ASP A 112 -15.69 -16.26 -6.14
C ASP A 112 -16.91 -16.80 -5.34
N THR A 113 -17.16 -16.24 -4.15
CA THR A 113 -18.29 -16.65 -3.31
C THR A 113 -19.63 -16.13 -3.85
N ALA A 114 -19.65 -14.95 -4.48
CA ALA A 114 -20.85 -14.41 -5.13
C ALA A 114 -21.23 -15.17 -6.43
N SER A 115 -20.29 -15.87 -7.06
CA SER A 115 -20.56 -16.70 -8.25
C SER A 115 -20.86 -18.18 -7.93
N GLY A 116 -20.75 -18.59 -6.66
CA GLY A 116 -20.89 -19.99 -6.24
C GLY A 116 -22.29 -20.41 -5.78
N MET A 117 -23.22 -19.49 -5.53
CA MET A 117 -24.61 -19.81 -5.15
C MET A 117 -25.55 -19.74 -6.36
N ALA A 118 -25.31 -20.61 -7.33
CA ALA A 118 -26.28 -20.90 -8.39
C ALA A 118 -26.24 -22.38 -8.79
N GLN A 119 -26.11 -23.30 -7.83
CA GLN A 119 -26.40 -24.73 -8.04
C GLN A 119 -26.93 -25.38 -6.75
N ASP A 120 -28.05 -24.90 -6.22
CA ASP A 120 -28.94 -25.78 -5.44
C ASP A 120 -30.37 -25.26 -5.49
N THR A 121 -31.01 -25.37 -6.65
CA THR A 121 -32.48 -25.43 -6.75
C THR A 121 -32.83 -26.19 -8.01
N GLU A 122 -33.07 -27.49 -7.92
CA GLU A 122 -34.32 -28.07 -8.44
C GLU A 122 -34.52 -29.49 -7.88
N THR A 123 -35.49 -29.54 -6.99
CA THR A 123 -36.27 -30.67 -6.52
C THR A 123 -36.65 -31.66 -7.61
N GLY A 124 -36.51 -32.95 -7.31
CA GLY A 124 -37.14 -34.03 -8.07
C GLY A 124 -37.51 -35.18 -7.14
N ALA A 125 -38.56 -34.99 -6.33
CA ALA A 125 -39.21 -36.06 -5.61
C ALA A 125 -40.30 -36.70 -6.50
N LYS A 126 -40.24 -38.03 -6.66
CA LYS A 126 -41.33 -39.03 -6.82
C LYS A 126 -40.67 -40.36 -7.20
N GLU A 127 -40.53 -41.36 -6.33
CA GLU A 127 -41.56 -42.27 -5.77
C GLU A 127 -42.44 -42.95 -6.84
N ASP A 128 -42.37 -44.30 -6.78
CA ASP A 128 -43.04 -45.41 -7.48
C ASP A 128 -42.68 -45.75 -8.94
#